data_AF-A0A2M7E8D1-F1
#
_entry.id   AF-A0A2M7E8D1-F1
#
_cell.length_a   1.000
_cell.length_b   1.000
_cell.length_c   1.000
_cell.angle_alpha   90.00
_cell.angle_beta   90.00
_cell.angle_gamma   90.00
#
_symmetry.space_group_name_H-M   'P 1'
#
loop_
_entity.id
_entity.type
_entity.pdbx_description
1 polymer ?
#
loop_
_entity_poly.entity_id
_entity_poly.type
_entity_poly.pdbx_seq_one_letter_code
_entity_poly.pdbx_strand_id
1 'polypeptide(L)'
;MEYGKRTCMPKPLLKIDVPKANFTIRPMARPTTEDWLIYEAITDYLSKRILRRSKKICKRSFSILNFKIPNDKRTNAWLKFDKISRDFYKREYKFAVTTDITGYYENINLEELRKRIIDYLEGDKGGEKLTNTLFILLRKWSDERISGYGLPQGPPASSFLADVFLDYVDSKMEKYKGYFRYMDDIR
;
A
#
# COMPACT_ATOMS: atom_id res chain seq x y z
N MET A 1 -22.57 1.59 -19.54
CA MET A 1 -21.66 1.89 -18.41
C MET A 1 -21.56 3.40 -18.25
N GLU A 2 -22.19 3.92 -17.21
CA GLU A 2 -22.44 5.34 -16.95
C GLU A 2 -21.19 6.15 -16.51
N TYR A 3 -19.97 5.74 -16.86
CA TYR A 3 -18.74 6.47 -16.50
C TYR A 3 -18.23 7.42 -17.59
N GLY A 4 -18.88 7.45 -18.76
CA GLY A 4 -18.43 8.26 -19.90
C GLY A 4 -19.01 9.68 -19.98
N LYS A 5 -20.10 10.00 -19.27
CA LYS A 5 -20.89 11.23 -19.53
C LYS A 5 -21.42 11.99 -18.31
N ARG A 6 -21.18 11.53 -17.07
CA ARG A 6 -21.50 12.27 -15.85
C ARG A 6 -20.32 12.17 -14.88
N THR A 7 -19.84 13.30 -14.39
CA THR A 7 -18.87 13.42 -13.30
C THR A 7 -19.54 12.89 -12.02
N CYS A 8 -19.55 11.57 -11.85
CA CYS A 8 -20.01 10.97 -10.61
C CYS A 8 -18.98 11.33 -9.54
N MET A 9 -19.37 12.15 -8.57
CA MET A 9 -18.49 12.48 -7.45
C MET A 9 -18.44 11.28 -6.49
N PRO A 10 -17.25 10.90 -5.99
CA PRO A 10 -17.13 9.84 -5.00
C PRO A 10 -18.01 10.08 -3.79
N LYS A 11 -18.62 9.01 -3.30
CA LYS A 11 -19.41 9.05 -2.07
C LYS A 11 -18.48 9.05 -0.84
N PRO A 12 -18.91 9.62 0.29
CA PRO A 12 -18.19 9.49 1.56
C PRO A 12 -18.00 8.03 1.97
N LEU A 13 -16.97 7.75 2.76
CA LEU A 13 -16.76 6.44 3.34
C LEU A 13 -17.91 6.09 4.31
N LEU A 14 -18.26 4.81 4.31
CA LEU A 14 -19.19 4.22 5.27
C LEU A 14 -18.44 3.90 6.57
N LYS A 15 -18.84 4.54 7.67
CA LYS A 15 -18.27 4.31 9.01
C LYS A 15 -18.74 2.97 9.57
N ILE A 16 -17.82 2.22 10.16
CA ILE A 16 -18.04 0.88 10.71
C ILE A 16 -17.28 0.76 12.03
N ASP A 17 -17.95 0.25 13.05
CA ASP A 17 -17.31 -0.13 14.30
C ASP A 17 -16.92 -1.61 14.24
N VAL A 18 -15.62 -1.89 14.25
CA VAL A 18 -15.11 -3.26 14.22
C VAL A 18 -14.78 -3.70 15.64
N PRO A 19 -15.46 -4.71 16.20
CA PRO A 19 -15.19 -5.20 17.54
C PRO A 19 -13.85 -5.96 17.58
N LYS A 20 -13.06 -5.73 18.64
CA LYS A 20 -11.87 -6.52 18.94
C LYS A 20 -12.16 -7.56 20.03
N ALA A 21 -11.34 -8.62 20.07
CA ALA A 21 -11.42 -9.68 21.07
C ALA A 21 -11.27 -9.19 22.52
N ASN A 22 -10.67 -8.01 22.73
CA ASN A 22 -10.53 -7.37 24.04
C ASN A 22 -11.67 -6.39 24.36
N PHE A 23 -12.84 -6.55 23.74
CA PHE A 23 -14.04 -5.69 23.92
C PHE A 23 -13.86 -4.22 23.56
N THR A 24 -12.76 -3.84 22.90
CA THR A 24 -12.57 -2.49 22.37
C THR A 24 -13.11 -2.39 20.94
N ILE A 25 -13.52 -1.18 20.53
CA ILE A 25 -13.95 -0.89 19.16
C ILE A 25 -12.79 -0.30 18.37
N ARG A 26 -12.57 -0.80 17.15
CA ARG A 26 -11.74 -0.14 16.15
C ARG A 26 -12.67 0.61 15.19
N PRO A 27 -12.71 1.96 15.23
CA PRO A 27 -13.44 2.71 14.23
C PRO A 27 -12.75 2.49 12.88
N MET A 28 -13.51 2.09 11.88
CA MET A 28 -13.07 1.82 10.53
C MET A 28 -14.00 2.53 9.55
N ALA A 29 -13.54 2.73 8.33
CA ALA A 29 -14.34 3.32 7.27
C ALA A 29 -14.03 2.61 5.96
N ARG A 30 -15.05 2.37 5.12
CA ARG A 30 -14.88 1.71 3.82
C ARG A 30 -15.58 2.45 2.69
N PRO A 31 -15.10 2.35 1.45
CA PRO A 31 -15.83 2.90 0.31
C PRO A 31 -17.19 2.23 0.09
N THR A 32 -18.06 2.90 -0.65
CA THR A 32 -19.26 2.25 -1.19
C THR A 32 -18.88 1.12 -2.16
N THR A 33 -19.76 0.14 -2.39
CA THR A 33 -19.45 -1.00 -3.27
C THR A 33 -19.03 -0.55 -4.67
N GLU A 34 -19.69 0.48 -5.21
CA GLU A 34 -19.37 1.06 -6.52
C GLU A 34 -17.97 1.67 -6.52
N ASP A 35 -17.68 2.56 -5.56
CA ASP A 35 -16.38 3.22 -5.51
C ASP A 35 -15.25 2.25 -5.15
N TRP A 36 -15.52 1.22 -4.35
CA TRP A 36 -14.58 0.15 -4.07
C TRP A 36 -14.24 -0.59 -5.36
N LEU A 37 -15.23 -0.99 -6.16
CA LEU A 37 -14.97 -1.66 -7.44
C LEU A 37 -14.10 -0.81 -8.38
N ILE A 38 -14.38 0.49 -8.48
CA ILE A 38 -13.56 1.43 -9.26
C ILE A 38 -12.13 1.49 -8.71
N TYR A 39 -12.00 1.63 -7.39
CA TYR A 39 -10.72 1.75 -6.71
C TYR A 39 -9.82 0.53 -6.96
N GLU A 40 -10.39 -0.68 -6.83
CA GLU A 40 -9.68 -1.93 -7.11
C GLU A 40 -9.36 -2.08 -8.59
N ALA A 41 -10.29 -1.75 -9.50
CA ALA A 41 -10.06 -1.85 -10.94
C ALA A 41 -8.94 -0.92 -11.43
N ILE A 42 -8.91 0.33 -10.95
CA ILE A 42 -7.84 1.27 -11.26
C ILE A 42 -6.52 0.77 -10.68
N THR A 43 -6.51 0.35 -9.41
CA THR A 43 -5.29 -0.08 -8.74
C THR A 43 -4.73 -1.36 -9.36
N ASP A 44 -5.56 -2.32 -9.76
CA ASP A 44 -5.14 -3.52 -10.50
C ASP A 44 -4.47 -3.15 -11.83
N TYR A 45 -5.07 -2.23 -12.61
CA TYR A 45 -4.44 -1.74 -13.84
C TYR A 45 -3.06 -1.12 -13.58
N LEU A 46 -2.97 -0.21 -12.61
CA LEU A 46 -1.73 0.46 -12.23
C LEU A 46 -0.69 -0.56 -11.75
N SER A 47 -1.10 -1.54 -10.94
CA SER A 47 -0.23 -2.59 -10.42
C SER A 47 0.44 -3.36 -11.55
N LYS A 48 -0.30 -3.75 -12.59
CA LYS A 48 0.25 -4.46 -13.76
C LYS A 48 1.30 -3.62 -14.47
N ARG A 49 1.08 -2.30 -14.58
CA ARG A 49 2.01 -1.36 -15.21
C ARG A 49 3.28 -1.12 -14.38
N ILE A 50 3.13 -0.99 -13.06
CA ILE A 50 4.23 -0.80 -12.10
C ILE A 50 5.07 -2.08 -12.01
N LEU A 51 4.44 -3.23 -11.82
CA LEU A 51 5.12 -4.53 -11.68
C LEU A 51 5.80 -4.99 -12.96
N ARG A 52 5.28 -4.65 -14.15
CA ARG A 52 5.97 -4.90 -15.43
C ARG A 52 7.30 -4.14 -15.50
N ARG A 53 7.43 -3.05 -14.75
CA ARG A 53 8.63 -2.20 -14.67
C ARG A 53 9.44 -2.49 -13.40
N SER A 54 9.46 -3.75 -12.95
CA SER A 54 10.05 -4.25 -11.71
C SER A 54 11.53 -3.91 -11.47
N LYS A 55 12.28 -3.42 -12.47
CA LYS A 55 13.69 -3.02 -12.30
C LYS A 55 13.89 -1.92 -11.26
N LYS A 56 12.86 -1.10 -10.98
CA LYS A 56 12.92 -0.02 -9.98
C LYS A 56 12.48 -0.43 -8.58
N ILE A 57 11.86 -1.60 -8.42
CA ILE A 57 11.28 -2.03 -7.14
C ILE A 57 12.38 -2.67 -6.28
N CYS A 58 12.49 -2.25 -5.01
CA CYS A 58 13.45 -2.83 -4.08
C CYS A 58 13.10 -4.28 -3.79
N LYS A 59 14.06 -5.21 -3.91
CA LYS A 59 13.79 -6.65 -3.78
C LYS A 59 13.80 -7.17 -2.34
N ARG A 60 14.18 -6.32 -1.38
CA ARG A 60 14.35 -6.72 0.03
C ARG A 60 13.09 -6.53 0.89
N SER A 61 12.04 -5.93 0.34
CA SER A 61 10.75 -5.85 1.03
C SER A 61 9.93 -7.11 0.81
N PHE A 62 9.38 -7.65 1.89
CA PHE A 62 8.35 -8.70 1.94
C PHE A 62 6.96 -8.14 1.63
N SER A 63 6.91 -7.22 0.67
CA SER A 63 5.74 -6.49 0.20
C SER A 63 4.97 -7.24 -0.88
N ILE A 64 3.75 -6.80 -1.18
CA ILE A 64 2.97 -7.33 -2.31
C ILE A 64 3.65 -7.08 -3.67
N LEU A 65 4.57 -6.12 -3.72
CA LEU A 65 5.35 -5.81 -4.92
C LEU A 65 6.31 -6.94 -5.31
N ASN A 66 6.88 -7.63 -4.32
CA ASN A 66 7.86 -8.70 -4.53
C ASN A 66 7.30 -10.10 -4.27
N PHE A 67 6.32 -10.22 -3.37
CA PHE A 67 5.74 -11.47 -2.94
C PHE A 67 4.35 -11.65 -3.55
N LYS A 68 4.30 -11.87 -4.87
CA LYS A 68 3.09 -12.46 -5.49
C LYS A 68 2.88 -13.81 -4.85
N ILE A 69 1.76 -13.99 -4.14
CA ILE A 69 1.37 -15.28 -3.55
C ILE A 69 1.07 -16.22 -4.73
N PRO A 70 1.95 -17.17 -5.10
CA PRO A 70 1.61 -18.15 -6.10
C PRO A 70 0.69 -19.18 -5.43
N ASN A 71 -0.23 -19.73 -6.21
CA ASN A 71 -1.38 -20.50 -5.75
C ASN A 71 -1.08 -21.86 -5.06
N ASP A 72 0.16 -22.14 -4.62
CA ASP A 72 0.53 -23.51 -4.25
C ASP A 72 1.42 -23.70 -3.02
N LYS A 73 2.08 -22.66 -2.47
CA LYS A 73 2.80 -22.78 -1.18
C LYS A 73 2.68 -21.48 -0.42
N ARG A 74 1.67 -21.36 0.44
CA ARG A 74 1.51 -20.25 1.40
C ARG A 74 2.62 -20.29 2.45
N THR A 75 3.86 -19.99 2.08
CA THR A 75 4.77 -19.47 3.09
C THR A 75 4.29 -18.06 3.37
N ASN A 76 3.64 -17.88 4.52
CA ASN A 76 3.22 -16.58 5.02
C ASN A 76 4.40 -15.61 4.89
N ALA A 77 4.23 -14.49 4.18
CA ALA A 77 5.29 -13.51 3.95
C ALA A 77 5.87 -13.01 5.29
N TRP A 78 5.03 -12.92 6.33
CA TRP A 78 5.46 -12.65 7.70
C TRP A 78 6.38 -13.73 8.27
N LEU A 79 6.10 -15.02 8.05
CA LEU A 79 6.99 -16.11 8.50
C LEU A 79 8.35 -16.06 7.79
N LYS A 80 8.37 -15.69 6.50
CA LYS A 80 9.63 -15.51 5.76
C LYS A 80 10.44 -14.32 6.28
N PHE A 81 9.76 -13.19 6.52
CA PHE A 81 10.32 -12.01 7.16
C PHE A 81 10.91 -12.35 8.53
N ASP A 82 10.14 -12.99 9.41
CA ASP A 82 10.59 -13.34 10.75
C ASP A 82 11.77 -14.33 10.71
N LYS A 83 11.70 -15.34 9.84
CA LYS A 83 12.79 -16.30 9.66
C LYS A 83 14.07 -15.63 9.18
N ILE A 84 14.02 -14.79 8.15
CA ILE A 84 15.23 -14.16 7.60
C ILE A 84 15.86 -13.19 8.61
N SER A 85 15.06 -12.45 9.37
CA SER A 85 15.56 -11.58 10.45
C SER A 85 16.29 -12.39 11.51
N ARG A 86 15.74 -13.54 11.94
CA ARG A 86 16.41 -14.46 12.89
C ARG A 86 17.68 -15.08 12.33
N ASP A 87 17.69 -15.43 11.05
CA ASP A 87 18.87 -16.01 10.40
C ASP A 87 20.01 -14.99 10.30
N PHE A 88 19.70 -13.70 10.08
CA PHE A 88 20.70 -12.62 10.15
C PHE A 88 21.26 -12.46 11.57
N TYR A 89 20.41 -12.54 12.59
CA TYR A 89 20.83 -12.48 13.99
C TYR A 89 21.82 -13.62 14.37
N LYS A 90 21.58 -14.82 13.84
CA LYS A 90 22.44 -15.99 14.08
C LYS A 90 23.84 -15.86 13.45
N ARG A 91 24.03 -14.94 12.49
CA ARG A 91 25.32 -14.65 11.86
C ARG A 91 26.10 -13.61 12.68
N GLU A 92 26.72 -12.64 12.00
CA GLU A 92 27.55 -11.60 12.59
C GLU A 92 26.74 -10.46 13.24
N TYR A 93 25.45 -10.35 12.94
CA TYR A 93 24.61 -9.26 13.43
C TYR A 93 24.03 -9.61 14.82
N LYS A 94 24.56 -9.01 15.90
CA LYS A 94 24.11 -9.29 17.28
C LYS A 94 23.06 -8.32 17.81
N PHE A 95 22.71 -7.30 17.02
CA PHE A 95 21.71 -6.29 17.37
C PHE A 95 20.75 -6.11 16.20
N ALA A 96 19.50 -5.81 16.51
CA ALA A 96 18.47 -5.50 15.52
C ALA A 96 17.86 -4.14 15.88
N VAL A 97 17.62 -3.32 14.85
CA VAL A 97 16.84 -2.08 14.98
C VAL A 97 15.45 -2.39 14.45
N THR A 98 14.46 -2.38 15.33
CA THR A 98 13.07 -2.68 14.95
C THR A 98 12.26 -1.40 15.02
N THR A 99 11.51 -1.10 13.97
CA THR A 99 10.59 0.04 13.94
C THR A 99 9.27 -0.33 13.28
N ASP A 100 8.21 0.33 13.73
CA ASP A 100 6.84 0.29 13.21
C ASP A 100 6.42 1.73 12.89
N ILE A 101 5.39 1.89 12.05
CA ILE A 101 4.79 3.19 11.76
C ILE A 101 3.38 3.22 12.33
N THR A 102 3.23 3.88 13.48
CA THR A 102 1.92 4.03 14.13
C THR A 102 0.89 4.66 13.20
N GLY A 103 -0.23 3.97 12.99
CA GLY A 103 -1.31 4.46 12.11
C GLY A 103 -0.83 4.67 10.68
N TYR A 104 -0.02 3.74 10.17
CA TYR A 104 0.66 3.87 8.89
C TYR A 104 -0.26 4.32 7.76
N TYR A 105 -1.38 3.61 7.55
CA TYR A 105 -2.32 3.92 6.47
C TYR A 105 -2.86 5.34 6.55
N GLU A 106 -3.12 5.85 7.75
CA GLU A 106 -3.69 7.18 7.95
C GLU A 106 -2.67 8.31 7.83
N ASN A 107 -1.38 7.98 7.93
CA ASN A 107 -0.27 8.94 7.85
C ASN A 107 0.37 8.99 6.45
N ILE A 108 -0.13 8.23 5.47
CA ILE A 108 0.37 8.30 4.08
C ILE A 108 -0.03 9.65 3.46
N ASN A 109 0.97 10.45 3.08
CA ASN A 109 0.75 11.69 2.32
C ASN A 109 0.35 11.37 0.88
N LEU A 110 -0.82 11.89 0.45
CA LEU A 110 -1.38 11.57 -0.87
C LEU A 110 -0.58 12.21 -2.02
N GLU A 111 -0.07 13.43 -1.87
CA GLU A 111 0.71 14.06 -2.95
C GLU A 111 2.04 13.32 -3.17
N GLU A 112 2.68 12.89 -2.10
CA GLU A 112 3.89 12.12 -2.17
C GLU A 112 3.64 10.73 -2.77
N LEU A 113 2.59 10.02 -2.33
CA LEU A 113 2.16 8.76 -2.95
C LEU A 113 1.90 8.93 -4.46
N ARG A 114 1.21 10.01 -4.84
CA ARG A 114 0.89 10.32 -6.23
C ARG A 114 2.16 10.46 -7.06
N LYS A 115 3.12 11.24 -6.56
CA LYS A 115 4.43 11.41 -7.20
C LYS A 115 5.11 10.06 -7.42
N ARG A 116 5.14 9.18 -6.40
CA ARG A 116 5.74 7.84 -6.54
C ARG A 116 5.08 7.01 -7.63
N ILE A 117 3.75 6.99 -7.69
CA ILE A 117 3.02 6.26 -8.75
C ILE A 117 3.41 6.79 -10.13
N ILE A 118 3.44 8.11 -10.32
CA ILE A 118 3.81 8.74 -11.59
C ILE A 118 5.26 8.40 -11.98
N ASP A 119 6.19 8.40 -11.03
CA ASP A 119 7.60 8.02 -11.25
C ASP A 119 7.76 6.58 -11.79
N TYR A 120 6.89 5.63 -11.37
CA TYR A 120 6.87 4.27 -11.92
C TYR A 120 6.21 4.19 -13.30
N LEU A 121 5.31 5.11 -13.64
CA LEU A 121 4.57 5.07 -14.90
C LEU A 121 5.41 5.52 -16.11
N GLU A 122 6.45 6.34 -15.88
CA GLU A 122 7.42 6.77 -16.90
C GLU A 122 6.76 7.33 -18.18
N GLY A 123 5.78 8.22 -18.03
CA GLY A 123 5.08 8.85 -19.16
C GLY A 123 3.95 8.03 -19.77
N ASP A 124 3.50 6.95 -19.11
CA ASP A 124 2.29 6.21 -19.49
C ASP A 124 1.04 7.07 -19.26
N LYS A 125 0.66 7.86 -20.28
CA LYS A 125 -0.49 8.78 -20.26
C LYS A 125 -1.80 8.12 -19.80
N GLY A 126 -2.00 6.83 -20.13
CA GLY A 126 -3.17 6.08 -19.69
C GLY A 126 -3.16 5.83 -18.19
N GLY A 127 -2.02 5.38 -17.67
CA GLY A 127 -1.79 5.24 -16.23
C GLY A 127 -1.89 6.56 -15.47
N GLU A 128 -1.35 7.66 -16.02
CA GLU A 128 -1.42 8.98 -15.39
C GLU A 128 -2.87 9.49 -15.29
N LYS A 129 -3.68 9.31 -16.35
CA LYS A 129 -5.10 9.68 -16.34
C LYS A 129 -5.87 8.88 -15.28
N LEU A 130 -5.62 7.57 -15.19
CA LEU A 130 -6.24 6.72 -14.16
C LEU A 130 -5.76 7.09 -12.75
N THR A 131 -4.50 7.49 -12.61
CA THR A 131 -3.96 8.04 -11.36
C THR A 131 -4.72 9.31 -10.96
N ASN A 132 -5.06 10.20 -11.90
CA ASN A 132 -5.90 11.37 -11.60
C ASN A 132 -7.26 10.98 -11.04
N THR A 133 -7.93 10.00 -11.67
CA THR A 133 -9.21 9.48 -11.18
C THR A 133 -9.07 8.86 -9.78
N LEU A 134 -8.03 8.07 -9.55
CA LEU A 134 -7.74 7.49 -8.25
C LEU A 134 -7.60 8.55 -7.16
N PHE A 135 -6.85 9.62 -7.42
CA PHE A 135 -6.63 10.69 -6.43
C PHE A 135 -7.85 11.57 -6.18
N ILE A 136 -8.84 11.60 -7.08
CA ILE A 136 -10.15 12.21 -6.81
C ILE A 136 -10.89 11.39 -5.72
N LEU A 137 -10.86 10.06 -5.81
CA LEU A 137 -11.44 9.17 -4.79
C LEU A 137 -10.72 9.36 -3.44
N LEU A 138 -9.40 9.23 -3.43
CA LEU A 138 -8.60 9.27 -2.20
C LEU A 138 -8.69 10.62 -1.49
N ARG A 139 -8.66 11.74 -2.22
CA ARG A 139 -8.80 13.08 -1.61
C ARG A 139 -10.17 13.20 -0.93
N LYS A 140 -11.25 12.80 -1.63
CA LYS A 140 -12.61 12.82 -1.07
C LYS A 140 -12.72 12.05 0.25
N TRP A 141 -12.01 10.93 0.35
CA TRP A 141 -12.02 10.08 1.54
C TRP A 141 -11.07 10.58 2.65
N SER A 142 -9.94 11.19 2.30
CA SER A 142 -9.01 11.78 3.27
C SER A 142 -9.60 12.98 4.02
N ASP A 143 -10.46 13.76 3.36
CA ASP A 143 -11.12 14.93 3.93
C ASP A 143 -11.99 14.60 5.17
N GLU A 144 -12.33 13.33 5.38
CA GLU A 144 -13.08 12.88 6.57
C GLU A 144 -12.22 12.85 7.85
N ARG A 145 -10.89 12.94 7.73
CA ARG A 145 -9.97 12.94 8.88
C ARG A 145 -8.92 14.03 8.79
N ILE A 146 -7.97 13.91 7.86
CA ILE A 146 -6.90 14.89 7.61
C ILE A 146 -6.79 15.03 6.09
N SER A 147 -7.24 16.17 5.58
CA SER A 147 -7.19 16.48 4.14
C SER A 147 -5.79 16.22 3.57
N GLY A 148 -5.72 15.41 2.51
CA GLY A 148 -4.47 15.09 1.83
C GLY A 148 -3.66 13.96 2.47
N TYR A 149 -4.16 13.32 3.53
CA TYR A 149 -3.53 12.19 4.19
C TYR A 149 -4.47 11.00 4.34
N GLY A 150 -3.91 9.82 4.15
CA GLY A 150 -4.56 8.57 4.52
C GLY A 150 -5.09 7.77 3.34
N LEU A 151 -5.06 6.46 3.51
CA LEU A 151 -5.74 5.48 2.67
C LEU A 151 -6.84 4.77 3.46
N PRO A 152 -7.96 4.36 2.84
CA PRO A 152 -8.95 3.55 3.52
C PRO A 152 -8.31 2.22 3.98
N GLN A 153 -8.51 1.85 5.24
CA GLN A 153 -7.99 0.57 5.73
C GLN A 153 -8.87 -0.58 5.23
N GLY A 154 -8.25 -1.71 4.85
CA GLY A 154 -8.96 -2.95 4.48
C GLY A 154 -8.90 -3.32 2.99
N PRO A 155 -9.17 -2.41 2.03
CA PRO A 155 -9.06 -2.72 0.61
C PRO A 155 -7.66 -3.23 0.22
N PRO A 156 -7.55 -4.35 -0.54
CA PRO A 156 -6.28 -4.79 -1.12
C PRO A 156 -5.58 -3.71 -1.94
N ALA A 157 -6.34 -2.86 -2.63
CA ALA A 157 -5.80 -1.70 -3.32
C ALA A 157 -4.98 -0.78 -2.39
N SER A 158 -5.43 -0.57 -1.15
CA SER A 158 -4.72 0.29 -0.19
C SER A 158 -3.40 -0.33 0.26
N SER A 159 -3.35 -1.65 0.48
CA SER A 159 -2.10 -2.34 0.79
C SER A 159 -1.08 -2.24 -0.35
N PHE A 160 -1.53 -2.35 -1.61
CA PHE A 160 -0.65 -2.15 -2.76
C PHE A 160 -0.11 -0.72 -2.82
N LEU A 161 -0.97 0.30 -2.68
CA LEU A 161 -0.55 1.70 -2.70
C LEU A 161 0.39 2.04 -1.54
N ALA A 162 0.15 1.48 -0.36
CA ALA A 162 1.03 1.62 0.78
C ALA A 162 2.42 1.04 0.50
N ASP A 163 2.50 -0.17 -0.07
CA ASP A 163 3.79 -0.73 -0.46
C ASP A 163 4.52 0.11 -1.53
N VAL A 164 3.79 0.72 -2.48
CA VAL A 164 4.37 1.69 -3.44
C VAL A 164 4.96 2.91 -2.73
N PHE A 165 4.31 3.39 -1.66
CA PHE A 165 4.81 4.51 -0.87
C PHE A 165 6.14 4.17 -0.17
N LEU A 166 6.22 3.00 0.48
CA LEU A 166 7.40 2.58 1.22
C LEU A 166 8.54 2.06 0.34
N ASP A 167 8.29 1.72 -0.92
CA ASP A 167 9.37 1.30 -1.83
C ASP A 167 10.44 2.40 -2.01
N TYR A 168 10.08 3.68 -1.85
CA TYR A 168 11.08 4.75 -1.82
C TYR A 168 12.07 4.58 -0.65
N VAL A 169 11.56 4.29 0.56
CA VAL A 169 12.41 4.01 1.72
C VAL A 169 13.22 2.74 1.48
N ASP A 170 12.56 1.69 0.99
CA ASP A 170 13.22 0.42 0.68
C ASP A 170 14.38 0.60 -0.30
N SER A 171 14.22 1.43 -1.33
CA SER A 171 15.27 1.70 -2.32
C SER A 171 16.50 2.38 -1.70
N LYS A 172 16.31 3.23 -0.68
CA LYS A 172 17.42 3.89 0.04
C LYS A 172 18.10 2.96 1.03
N MET A 173 17.34 2.00 1.57
CA MET A 173 17.82 1.03 2.55
C MET A 173 18.40 -0.22 1.90
N GLU A 174 18.17 -0.47 0.61
CA GLU A 174 18.67 -1.64 -0.13
C GLU A 174 20.20 -1.76 -0.13
N LYS A 175 20.95 -0.71 0.22
CA LYS A 175 22.40 -0.81 0.44
C LYS A 175 22.77 -1.63 1.69
N TYR A 176 21.88 -1.76 2.66
CA TYR A 176 22.12 -2.48 3.92
C TYR A 176 21.63 -3.92 3.83
N LYS A 177 22.55 -4.90 3.91
CA LYS A 177 22.23 -6.33 3.77
C LYS A 177 21.22 -6.85 4.80
N GLY A 178 21.18 -6.25 5.99
CA GLY A 178 20.28 -6.63 7.07
C GLY A 178 18.92 -5.94 7.07
N TYR A 179 18.61 -5.11 6.07
CA TYR A 179 17.32 -4.44 5.97
C TYR A 179 16.24 -5.38 5.43
N PHE A 180 15.16 -5.53 6.20
CA PHE A 180 13.97 -6.28 5.83
C PHE A 180 12.72 -5.50 6.23
N ARG A 181 11.68 -5.55 5.39
CA ARG A 181 10.39 -4.92 5.69
C ARG A 181 9.24 -5.89 5.41
N TYR A 182 8.24 -5.92 6.27
CA TYR A 182 6.95 -6.56 6.03
C TYR A 182 5.84 -5.57 6.41
N MET A 183 5.03 -5.12 5.44
CA MET A 183 4.09 -4.02 5.66
C MET A 183 4.82 -2.80 6.26
N ASP A 184 4.39 -2.29 7.41
CA ASP A 184 5.01 -1.23 8.19
C ASP A 184 6.09 -1.70 9.19
N ASP A 185 6.21 -3.02 9.43
CA ASP A 185 7.28 -3.58 10.26
C ASP A 185 8.63 -3.55 9.51
N ILE A 186 9.61 -2.85 10.06
CA ILE A 186 10.97 -2.76 9.52
C ILE A 186 11.97 -3.32 10.54
N ARG A 187 12.91 -4.14 10.06
CA ARG A 187 14.00 -4.76 10.82
C ARG A 187 15.33 -4.70 10.09
#